data_AF-A0A350LM27-F1
#
_entry.id   AF-A0A350LM27-F1
#
_cell.length_a   1.000
_cell.length_b   1.000
_cell.length_c   1.000
_cell.angle_alpha   90.00
_cell.angle_beta   90.00
_cell.angle_gamma   90.00
#
_symmetry.space_group_name_H-M   'P 1'
#
loop_
_entity.id
_entity.type
_entity.pdbx_description
1 polymer ?
#
loop_
_entity_poly.entity_id
_entity_poly.type
_entity_poly.pdbx_seq_one_letter_code
_entity_poly.pdbx_strand_id
1 'polypeptide(L)'
;MKLTNAFADHLGVAYGVCIRDQFRFIFREFARTAGYSVPFLDLFFIQESARFRALLAAHLEAVAVFATLEASPEIRENDKIARKIAFQTQLQTETFLAKKLFQKMEQPDLSEYLEAKKRLMDIAFKPDAMKNDISDAFLEIFHGKDSPKITEDRRYEFAKQTGMAAKAFRGIFDVACKNFATEAKAEG
;
A
#
# COMPACT_ATOMS: atom_id res chain seq x y z
N MET A 1 -20.25 -11.15 10.03
CA MET A 1 -19.92 -9.78 10.48
C MET A 1 -20.79 -8.85 9.65
N LYS A 2 -21.46 -7.82 10.21
CA LYS A 2 -22.15 -6.87 9.33
C LYS A 2 -21.10 -5.94 8.73
N LEU A 3 -20.87 -6.04 7.42
CA LEU A 3 -20.02 -5.08 6.71
C LEU A 3 -20.70 -3.71 6.69
N THR A 4 -20.21 -2.79 7.52
CA THR A 4 -20.74 -1.44 7.62
C THR A 4 -19.74 -0.40 7.09
N ASN A 5 -20.27 0.77 6.78
CA ASN A 5 -19.46 1.95 6.49
C ASN A 5 -18.46 2.25 7.62
N ALA A 6 -18.85 2.06 8.88
CA ALA A 6 -17.99 2.29 10.02
C ALA A 6 -16.82 1.30 10.04
N PHE A 7 -17.06 0.01 9.80
CA PHE A 7 -15.99 -0.98 9.68
C PHE A 7 -14.99 -0.59 8.58
N ALA A 8 -15.48 -0.19 7.41
CA ALA A 8 -14.65 0.26 6.29
C ALA A 8 -13.78 1.48 6.65
N ASP A 9 -14.37 2.45 7.38
CA ASP A 9 -13.65 3.63 7.86
C ASP A 9 -12.54 3.25 8.85
N HIS A 10 -12.86 2.45 9.87
CA HIS A 10 -11.89 2.01 10.88
C HIS A 10 -10.74 1.21 10.27
N LEU A 11 -11.04 0.26 9.38
CA LEU A 11 -10.02 -0.55 8.73
C LEU A 11 -9.13 0.31 7.82
N GLY A 12 -9.74 1.19 7.00
CA GLY A 12 -8.99 2.07 6.11
C GLY A 12 -8.06 3.00 6.88
N VAL A 13 -8.51 3.54 8.03
CA VAL A 13 -7.68 4.34 8.93
C VAL A 13 -6.55 3.53 9.54
N ALA A 14 -6.83 2.32 10.02
CA ALA A 14 -5.80 1.44 10.59
C ALA A 14 -4.69 1.12 9.57
N TYR A 15 -5.04 0.89 8.31
CA TYR A 15 -4.06 0.69 7.25
C TYR A 15 -3.22 1.94 6.96
N GLY A 16 -3.83 3.12 6.82
CA GLY A 16 -3.07 4.35 6.57
C GLY A 16 -2.11 4.68 7.71
N VAL A 17 -2.53 4.44 8.97
CA VAL A 17 -1.67 4.57 10.16
C VAL A 17 -0.54 3.54 10.14
N CYS A 18 -0.83 2.29 9.80
CA CYS A 18 0.19 1.25 9.67
C CYS A 18 1.23 1.62 8.60
N ILE A 19 0.79 2.07 7.41
CA ILE A 19 1.69 2.51 6.34
C ILE A 19 2.60 3.61 6.85
N ARG A 20 2.04 4.65 7.49
CA ARG A 20 2.80 5.75 8.08
C ARG A 20 3.87 5.28 9.06
N ASP A 21 3.51 4.40 9.98
CA ASP A 21 4.38 4.01 11.09
C ASP A 21 5.44 2.98 10.67
N GLN A 22 5.06 2.04 9.80
CA GLN A 22 5.97 1.02 9.27
C GLN A 22 6.91 1.58 8.21
N PHE A 23 6.54 2.70 7.57
CA PHE A 23 7.30 3.28 6.46
C PHE A 23 8.79 3.39 6.75
N ARG A 24 9.16 3.90 7.94
CA ARG A 24 10.56 4.06 8.34
C ARG A 24 11.33 2.74 8.41
N PHE A 25 10.66 1.68 8.87
CA PHE A 25 11.29 0.38 9.13
C PHE A 25 11.43 -0.45 7.86
N ILE A 26 10.44 -0.39 6.97
CA ILE A 26 10.41 -1.20 5.74
C ILE A 26 11.10 -0.51 4.55
N PHE A 27 11.23 0.81 4.58
CA PHE A 27 11.74 1.60 3.45
C PHE A 27 13.10 1.11 2.93
N ARG A 28 14.06 0.84 3.82
CA ARG A 28 15.42 0.43 3.39
C ARG A 28 15.42 -0.95 2.73
N GLU A 29 14.60 -1.88 3.22
CA GLU A 29 14.48 -3.22 2.61
C GLU A 29 13.77 -3.16 1.26
N PHE A 30 12.68 -2.39 1.16
CA PHE A 30 12.01 -2.17 -0.12
C PHE A 30 12.92 -1.44 -1.12
N ALA A 31 13.70 -0.45 -0.67
CA ALA A 31 14.67 0.24 -1.52
C ALA A 31 15.75 -0.71 -2.04
N ARG A 32 16.37 -1.49 -1.14
CA ARG A 32 17.40 -2.49 -1.49
C ARG A 32 16.86 -3.49 -2.50
N THR A 33 15.69 -4.06 -2.24
CA THR A 33 15.05 -5.05 -3.12
C THR A 33 14.50 -4.45 -4.40
N ALA A 34 14.16 -3.16 -4.43
CA ALA A 34 13.86 -2.44 -5.67
C ALA A 34 15.12 -2.03 -6.44
N GLY A 35 16.33 -2.20 -5.90
CA GLY A 35 17.55 -1.67 -6.52
C GLY A 35 17.63 -0.14 -6.50
N TYR A 36 16.97 0.51 -5.55
CA TYR A 36 17.13 1.93 -5.24
C TYR A 36 18.27 2.12 -4.24
N SER A 37 19.24 2.95 -4.59
CA SER A 37 20.32 3.32 -3.68
C SER A 37 19.83 4.39 -2.70
N VAL A 38 19.61 4.00 -1.45
CA VAL A 38 19.21 4.92 -0.39
C VAL A 38 20.37 5.87 -0.07
N PRO A 39 20.15 7.20 -0.01
CA PRO A 39 21.18 8.13 0.48
C PRO A 39 21.65 7.75 1.89
N PHE A 40 22.95 7.85 2.16
CA PHE A 40 23.55 7.49 3.45
C PHE A 40 22.88 8.22 4.64
N LEU A 41 22.41 9.44 4.41
CA LEU A 41 21.68 10.29 5.37
C LEU A 41 20.22 10.51 4.94
N ASP A 42 19.44 9.44 4.82
CA ASP A 42 18.05 9.46 4.35
C ASP A 42 17.08 10.29 5.22
N LEU A 43 17.44 10.64 6.46
CA LEU A 43 16.69 11.59 7.28
C LEU A 43 16.85 13.06 6.84
N PHE A 44 17.98 13.41 6.24
CA PHE A 44 18.30 14.77 5.81
C PHE A 44 17.98 15.00 4.33
N PHE A 45 18.03 13.94 3.51
CA PHE A 45 17.75 13.96 2.07
C PHE A 45 16.41 13.31 1.72
N ILE A 46 15.35 13.70 2.45
CA ILE A 46 13.98 13.22 2.18
C ILE A 46 13.54 13.56 0.75
N GLN A 47 14.02 14.68 0.19
CA GLN A 47 13.75 15.07 -1.20
C GLN A 47 14.33 14.09 -2.23
N GLU A 48 15.58 13.66 -2.05
CA GLU A 48 16.23 12.73 -2.98
C GLU A 48 15.57 11.33 -3.01
N SER A 49 14.83 11.01 -1.95
CA SER A 49 14.02 9.79 -1.87
C SER A 49 12.52 10.02 -2.05
N ALA A 50 12.07 11.25 -2.29
CA ALA A 50 10.66 11.60 -2.26
C ALA A 50 9.83 10.81 -3.26
N ARG A 51 10.30 10.75 -4.51
CA ARG A 51 9.67 9.94 -5.57
C ARG A 51 9.52 8.47 -5.16
N PHE A 52 10.61 7.80 -4.76
CA PHE A 52 10.54 6.39 -4.37
C PHE A 52 9.62 6.18 -3.15
N ARG A 53 9.64 7.10 -2.18
CA ARG A 53 8.77 7.03 -1.01
C ARG A 53 7.28 7.16 -1.38
N ALA A 54 6.95 8.08 -2.28
CA ALA A 54 5.58 8.27 -2.75
C ALA A 54 5.08 7.01 -3.49
N LEU A 55 5.89 6.48 -4.41
CA LEU A 55 5.57 5.25 -5.13
C LEU A 55 5.44 4.04 -4.20
N LEU A 56 6.32 3.92 -3.20
CA LEU A 56 6.26 2.83 -2.23
C LEU A 56 4.99 2.93 -1.36
N ALA A 57 4.55 4.14 -1.02
CA ALA A 57 3.29 4.31 -0.31
C ALA A 57 2.10 3.84 -1.16
N ALA A 58 2.02 4.24 -2.43
CA ALA A 58 1.02 3.76 -3.38
C ALA A 58 1.02 2.21 -3.52
N HIS A 59 2.21 1.61 -3.53
CA HIS A 59 2.36 0.14 -3.51
C HIS A 59 1.74 -0.47 -2.25
N LEU A 60 2.06 0.06 -1.07
CA LEU A 60 1.55 -0.47 0.19
C LEU A 60 0.04 -0.30 0.35
N GLU A 61 -0.53 0.80 -0.15
CA GLU A 61 -1.98 1.00 -0.23
C GLU A 61 -2.65 -0.09 -1.06
N ALA A 62 -2.12 -0.36 -2.26
CA ALA A 62 -2.64 -1.42 -3.13
C ALA A 62 -2.50 -2.81 -2.49
N VAL A 63 -1.39 -3.08 -1.80
CA VAL A 63 -1.15 -4.34 -1.08
C VAL A 63 -2.12 -4.52 0.09
N ALA A 64 -2.45 -3.45 0.81
CA ALA A 64 -3.43 -3.49 1.90
C ALA A 64 -4.84 -3.84 1.39
N VAL A 65 -5.25 -3.23 0.28
CA VAL A 65 -6.52 -3.52 -0.38
C VAL A 65 -6.53 -4.96 -0.90
N PHE A 66 -5.50 -5.36 -1.65
CA PHE A 66 -5.33 -6.74 -2.13
C PHE A 66 -5.46 -7.76 -0.99
N ALA A 67 -4.71 -7.59 0.11
CA ALA A 67 -4.75 -8.52 1.24
C ALA A 67 -6.14 -8.62 1.87
N THR A 68 -6.90 -7.51 1.88
CA THR A 68 -8.28 -7.48 2.37
C THR A 68 -9.22 -8.26 1.45
N LEU A 69 -9.11 -8.02 0.13
CA LEU A 69 -9.93 -8.68 -0.88
C LEU A 69 -9.60 -10.17 -1.02
N GLU A 70 -8.35 -10.56 -0.76
CA GLU A 70 -7.93 -11.96 -0.67
C GLU A 70 -8.49 -12.64 0.59
N ALA A 71 -8.47 -11.95 1.74
CA ALA A 71 -8.93 -12.49 3.01
C ALA A 71 -10.46 -12.59 3.13
N SER A 72 -11.22 -11.75 2.42
CA SER A 72 -12.67 -11.66 2.54
C SER A 72 -13.39 -11.59 1.18
N PRO A 73 -13.95 -12.72 0.71
CA PRO A 73 -14.85 -12.73 -0.44
C PRO A 73 -16.06 -11.81 -0.25
N GLU A 74 -16.58 -11.69 0.97
CA GLU A 74 -17.72 -10.82 1.30
C GLU A 74 -17.41 -9.33 1.02
N ILE A 75 -16.20 -8.87 1.35
CA ILE A 75 -15.77 -7.50 1.03
C ILE A 75 -15.54 -7.36 -0.47
N ARG A 76 -14.95 -8.38 -1.11
CA ARG A 76 -14.71 -8.40 -2.57
C ARG A 76 -15.99 -8.27 -3.38
N GLU A 77 -17.06 -8.93 -2.97
CA GLU A 77 -18.37 -8.84 -3.61
C GLU A 77 -19.10 -7.51 -3.31
N ASN A 78 -18.69 -6.81 -2.25
CA ASN A 78 -19.26 -5.53 -1.86
C ASN A 78 -18.37 -4.35 -2.33
N ASP A 79 -18.50 -4.02 -3.62
CA ASP A 79 -17.70 -2.98 -4.29
C ASP A 79 -17.71 -1.64 -3.54
N LYS A 80 -18.84 -1.28 -2.91
CA LYS A 80 -18.98 -0.06 -2.11
C LYS A 80 -18.07 -0.09 -0.88
N ILE A 81 -18.07 -1.18 -0.13
CA ILE A 81 -17.25 -1.33 1.08
C ILE A 81 -15.77 -1.41 0.71
N ALA A 82 -15.42 -2.19 -0.31
CA ALA A 82 -14.05 -2.32 -0.79
C ALA A 82 -13.47 -0.97 -1.24
N ARG A 83 -14.21 -0.20 -2.05
CA ARG A 83 -13.80 1.15 -2.46
C ARG A 83 -13.69 2.11 -1.30
N LYS A 84 -14.56 1.97 -0.29
CA LYS A 84 -14.51 2.81 0.91
C LYS A 84 -13.26 2.53 1.75
N ILE A 85 -12.87 1.27 1.91
CA ILE A 85 -11.60 0.89 2.56
C ILE A 85 -10.43 1.51 1.81
N ALA A 86 -10.37 1.31 0.48
CA ALA A 86 -9.31 1.87 -0.36
C ALA A 86 -9.22 3.40 -0.25
N PHE A 87 -10.35 4.10 -0.35
CA PHE A 87 -10.43 5.55 -0.21
C PHE A 87 -9.88 6.03 1.14
N GLN A 88 -10.29 5.40 2.24
CA GLN A 88 -9.85 5.78 3.58
C GLN A 88 -8.37 5.50 3.80
N THR A 89 -7.86 4.37 3.30
CA THR A 89 -6.42 4.07 3.34
C THR A 89 -5.60 5.12 2.59
N GLN A 90 -6.04 5.49 1.38
CA GLN A 90 -5.39 6.52 0.57
C GLN A 90 -5.44 7.88 1.27
N LEU A 91 -6.63 8.31 1.73
CA LEU A 91 -6.81 9.60 2.39
C LEU A 91 -5.89 9.77 3.60
N GLN A 92 -5.77 8.74 4.43
CA GLN A 92 -4.93 8.80 5.64
C GLN A 92 -3.44 8.78 5.30
N THR A 93 -3.05 7.97 4.32
CA THR A 93 -1.66 7.92 3.84
C THR A 93 -1.25 9.25 3.23
N GLU A 94 -2.08 9.82 2.36
CA GLU A 94 -1.84 11.11 1.71
C GLU A 94 -1.82 12.27 2.68
N THR A 95 -2.67 12.27 3.70
CA THR A 95 -2.63 13.29 4.76
C THR A 95 -1.25 13.35 5.44
N PHE A 96 -0.62 12.19 5.63
CA PHE A 96 0.74 12.10 6.15
C PHE A 96 1.80 12.51 5.11
N LEU A 97 1.70 12.00 3.88
CA LEU A 97 2.65 12.30 2.80
C LEU A 97 2.63 13.78 2.41
N ALA A 98 1.45 14.41 2.38
CA ALA A 98 1.30 15.82 2.04
C ALA A 98 2.13 16.73 2.96
N LYS A 99 2.12 16.45 4.27
CA LYS A 99 2.85 17.24 5.27
C LYS A 99 4.36 17.08 5.21
N LYS A 100 4.87 15.94 4.71
CA LYS A 100 6.30 15.59 4.80
C LYS A 100 7.01 15.49 3.46
N LEU A 101 6.27 15.18 2.40
CA LEU A 101 6.78 14.72 1.11
C LEU A 101 6.26 15.56 -0.05
N PHE A 102 4.94 15.64 -0.26
CA PHE A 102 4.38 16.25 -1.49
C PHE A 102 4.66 17.74 -1.61
N GLN A 103 4.73 18.48 -0.49
CA GLN A 103 5.14 19.89 -0.49
C GLN A 103 6.54 20.13 -1.06
N LYS A 104 7.37 19.08 -1.14
CA LYS A 104 8.77 19.12 -1.55
C LYS A 104 9.02 18.41 -2.87
N MET A 105 7.99 17.86 -3.50
CA MET A 105 8.07 17.16 -4.78
C MET A 105 7.78 18.12 -5.94
N GLU A 106 8.41 17.86 -7.07
CA GLU A 106 8.10 18.56 -8.31
C GLU A 106 6.78 18.03 -8.92
N GLN A 107 6.14 18.83 -9.77
CA GLN A 107 4.87 18.47 -10.42
C GLN A 107 4.93 17.15 -11.24
N PRO A 108 6.02 16.84 -11.97
CA PRO A 108 6.14 15.57 -12.68
C PRO A 108 6.09 14.36 -11.73
N ASP A 109 6.81 14.43 -10.60
CA ASP A 109 6.83 13.34 -9.62
C ASP A 109 5.47 13.14 -8.95
N LEU A 110 4.73 14.23 -8.71
CA LEU A 110 3.38 14.15 -8.15
C LEU A 110 2.40 13.51 -9.15
N SER A 111 2.52 13.86 -10.43
CA SER A 111 1.69 13.30 -11.50
C SER A 111 1.96 11.80 -11.66
N GLU A 112 3.24 11.41 -11.68
CA GLU A 112 3.64 10.00 -11.73
C GLU A 112 3.13 9.21 -10.52
N TYR A 113 3.19 9.78 -9.31
CA TYR A 113 2.62 9.17 -8.12
C TYR A 113 1.12 8.90 -8.28
N LEU A 114 0.34 9.85 -8.80
CA LEU A 114 -1.11 9.69 -8.98
C LEU A 114 -1.43 8.61 -10.02
N GLU A 115 -0.67 8.55 -11.11
CA GLU A 115 -0.80 7.50 -12.14
C GLU A 115 -0.43 6.13 -11.60
N ALA A 116 0.68 6.04 -10.86
CA ALA A 116 1.13 4.82 -10.21
C ALA A 116 0.09 4.29 -9.22
N LYS A 117 -0.45 5.18 -8.37
CA LYS A 117 -1.51 4.85 -7.41
C LYS A 117 -2.73 4.28 -8.10
N LYS A 118 -3.21 4.92 -9.17
CA LYS A 118 -4.34 4.42 -9.96
C LYS A 118 -4.03 3.03 -10.54
N ARG A 119 -2.89 2.87 -11.22
CA ARG A 119 -2.50 1.61 -11.87
C ARG A 119 -2.38 0.46 -10.86
N LEU A 120 -1.73 0.69 -9.72
CA LEU A 120 -1.54 -0.33 -8.69
C LEU A 120 -2.87 -0.72 -8.03
N MET A 121 -3.74 0.26 -7.79
CA MET A 121 -5.07 0.01 -7.23
C MET A 121 -5.95 -0.76 -8.22
N ASP A 122 -5.94 -0.40 -9.50
CA ASP A 122 -6.66 -1.13 -10.56
C ASP A 122 -6.23 -2.60 -10.63
N ILE A 123 -4.94 -2.89 -10.43
CA ILE A 123 -4.43 -4.27 -10.33
C ILE A 123 -4.95 -4.95 -9.06
N ALA A 124 -4.88 -4.31 -7.90
CA ALA A 124 -5.31 -4.88 -6.63
C ALA A 124 -6.81 -5.26 -6.61
N PHE A 125 -7.64 -4.56 -7.38
CA PHE A 125 -9.08 -4.84 -7.51
C PHE A 125 -9.41 -5.94 -8.53
N LYS A 126 -8.46 -6.46 -9.32
CA LYS A 126 -8.75 -7.54 -10.26
C LYS A 126 -9.17 -8.81 -9.50
N PRO A 127 -10.20 -9.54 -9.97
CA PRO A 127 -10.67 -10.76 -9.29
C PRO A 127 -9.59 -11.84 -9.17
N ASP A 128 -8.71 -11.94 -10.15
CA ASP A 128 -7.61 -12.90 -10.28
C ASP A 128 -6.25 -12.28 -9.93
N ALA A 129 -6.23 -11.08 -9.33
CA ALA A 129 -5.00 -10.43 -8.92
C ALA A 129 -4.14 -11.37 -8.08
N MET A 130 -2.86 -11.43 -8.41
CA MET A 130 -1.84 -12.02 -7.58
C MET A 130 -0.99 -10.92 -6.95
N LYS A 131 -0.47 -11.19 -5.75
CA LYS A 131 0.52 -10.32 -5.09
C LYS A 131 1.69 -9.95 -6.03
N ASN A 132 2.15 -10.90 -6.84
CA ASN A 132 3.24 -10.68 -7.78
C ASN A 132 2.89 -9.64 -8.86
N ASP A 133 1.63 -9.54 -9.29
CA ASP A 133 1.21 -8.55 -10.29
C ASP A 133 1.41 -7.12 -9.78
N ILE A 134 1.16 -6.89 -8.50
CA ILE A 134 1.35 -5.58 -7.85
C ILE A 134 2.85 -5.30 -7.71
N SER A 135 3.64 -6.28 -7.28
CA SER A 135 5.10 -6.19 -7.18
C SER A 135 5.76 -5.87 -8.51
N ASP A 136 5.38 -6.57 -9.57
CA ASP A 136 5.91 -6.40 -10.91
C ASP A 136 5.51 -5.05 -11.49
N ALA A 137 4.26 -4.64 -11.32
CA ALA A 137 3.80 -3.32 -11.75
C ALA A 137 4.56 -2.19 -11.04
N PHE A 138 4.85 -2.33 -9.74
CA PHE A 138 5.67 -1.35 -9.03
C PHE A 138 7.08 -1.25 -9.63
N LEU A 139 7.74 -2.38 -9.89
CA LEU A 139 9.08 -2.38 -10.47
C LEU A 139 9.11 -1.75 -11.86
N GLU A 140 8.09 -2.01 -12.68
CA GLU A 140 7.91 -1.38 -14.00
C GLU A 140 7.65 0.12 -13.91
N ILE A 141 6.81 0.57 -12.98
CA ILE A 141 6.58 1.99 -12.73
C ILE A 141 7.90 2.65 -12.31
N PHE A 142 8.63 2.02 -11.40
CA PHE A 142 9.82 2.64 -10.81
C PHE A 142 11.01 2.73 -11.77
N HIS A 143 11.28 1.67 -12.55
CA HIS A 143 12.43 1.56 -13.45
C HIS A 143 12.11 1.80 -14.92
N GLY A 144 10.84 1.84 -15.30
CA GLY A 144 10.37 1.73 -16.67
C GLY A 144 10.13 0.29 -17.09
N LYS A 145 9.16 0.10 -17.99
CA LYS A 145 8.87 -1.20 -18.61
C LYS A 145 10.11 -1.73 -19.35
N ASP A 146 10.33 -3.05 -19.30
CA ASP A 146 11.45 -3.75 -19.96
C ASP A 146 12.85 -3.26 -19.52
N SER A 147 12.93 -2.56 -18.40
CA SER A 147 14.21 -2.06 -17.87
C SER A 147 15.13 -3.23 -17.49
N PRO A 148 16.42 -3.21 -17.88
CA PRO A 148 17.39 -4.26 -17.51
C PRO A 148 17.63 -4.32 -16.00
N LYS A 149 17.16 -3.31 -15.25
CA LYS A 149 17.13 -3.30 -13.79
C LYS A 149 16.12 -4.31 -13.22
N ILE A 150 15.10 -4.72 -13.96
CA ILE A 150 14.07 -5.65 -13.49
C ILE A 150 14.53 -7.09 -13.77
N THR A 151 15.41 -7.60 -12.91
CA THR A 151 15.91 -8.99 -12.99
C THR A 151 14.97 -9.95 -12.26
N GLU A 152 15.06 -11.26 -12.56
CA GLU A 152 14.29 -12.30 -11.85
C GLU A 152 14.54 -12.29 -10.34
N ASP A 153 15.79 -12.17 -9.91
CA ASP A 153 16.14 -12.04 -8.48
C ASP A 153 15.46 -10.82 -7.84
N ARG A 154 15.36 -9.71 -8.58
CA ARG A 154 14.72 -8.49 -8.10
C ARG A 154 13.21 -8.66 -7.97
N ARG A 155 12.58 -9.28 -8.97
CA ARG A 155 11.15 -9.64 -8.92
C ARG A 155 10.87 -10.51 -7.70
N TYR A 156 11.67 -11.55 -7.51
CA TYR A 156 11.55 -12.47 -6.37
C TYR A 156 11.69 -11.76 -5.02
N GLU A 157 12.78 -11.03 -4.80
CA GLU A 157 13.06 -10.38 -3.52
C GLU A 157 12.04 -9.27 -3.21
N PHE A 158 11.64 -8.48 -4.21
CA PHE A 158 10.62 -7.45 -4.01
C PHE A 158 9.23 -8.04 -3.74
N ALA A 159 8.88 -9.14 -4.43
CA ALA A 159 7.65 -9.88 -4.17
C ALA A 159 7.64 -10.53 -2.78
N LYS A 160 8.81 -10.93 -2.24
CA LYS A 160 8.95 -11.41 -0.87
C LYS A 160 8.62 -10.31 0.15
N GLN A 161 9.18 -9.11 -0.01
CA GLN A 161 8.85 -7.96 0.85
C GLN A 161 7.37 -7.57 0.75
N THR A 162 6.83 -7.58 -0.46
CA THR A 162 5.39 -7.36 -0.70
C THR A 162 4.54 -8.38 0.05
N GLY A 163 4.97 -9.65 0.08
CA GLY A 163 4.25 -10.72 0.79
C GLY A 163 4.31 -10.56 2.31
N MET A 164 5.42 -10.05 2.84
CA MET A 164 5.53 -9.70 4.26
C MET A 164 4.59 -8.55 4.63
N ALA A 165 4.51 -7.51 3.78
CA ALA A 165 3.56 -6.42 3.96
C ALA A 165 2.10 -6.90 3.90
N ALA A 166 1.76 -7.74 2.93
CA ALA A 166 0.42 -8.33 2.82
C ALA A 166 0.02 -9.12 4.08
N LYS A 167 0.95 -9.91 4.65
CA LYS A 167 0.73 -10.62 5.92
C LYS A 167 0.48 -9.67 7.09
N ALA A 168 1.20 -8.55 7.16
CA ALA A 168 0.98 -7.55 8.21
C ALA A 168 -0.41 -6.91 8.09
N PHE A 169 -0.84 -6.52 6.88
CA PHE A 169 -2.18 -5.99 6.65
C PHE A 169 -3.28 -7.01 6.94
N ARG A 170 -3.07 -8.28 6.58
CA ARG A 170 -3.99 -9.37 6.96
C ARG A 170 -4.11 -9.52 8.48
N GLY A 171 -3.01 -9.37 9.22
CA GLY A 171 -3.07 -9.36 10.68
C GLY A 171 -3.92 -8.21 11.23
N ILE A 172 -3.81 -7.01 10.65
CA ILE A 172 -4.65 -5.86 11.02
C ILE A 172 -6.12 -6.13 10.67
N PHE A 173 -6.39 -6.69 9.49
CA PHE A 173 -7.72 -7.11 9.08
C PHE A 173 -8.36 -8.07 10.09
N ASP A 174 -7.64 -9.12 10.47
CA ASP A 174 -8.13 -10.14 11.40
C ASP A 174 -8.44 -9.53 12.78
N VAL A 175 -7.61 -8.60 13.26
CA VAL A 175 -7.86 -7.87 14.51
C VAL A 175 -9.08 -6.96 14.39
N ALA A 176 -9.22 -6.22 13.29
CA ALA A 176 -10.37 -5.35 13.05
C ALA A 176 -11.67 -6.17 13.03
N CYS A 177 -11.70 -7.31 12.35
CA CYS A 177 -12.87 -8.20 12.33
C CYS A 177 -13.25 -8.71 13.72
N LYS A 178 -12.27 -9.07 14.56
CA LYS A 178 -12.51 -9.54 15.94
C LYS A 178 -13.08 -8.44 16.83
N ASN A 179 -12.52 -7.23 16.75
CA ASN A 179 -12.96 -6.10 17.55
C ASN A 179 -14.40 -5.71 17.18
N PHE A 180 -14.69 -5.59 15.89
CA PHE A 180 -16.03 -5.22 15.41
C PHE A 180 -17.09 -6.28 15.73
N ALA A 181 -16.71 -7.57 15.71
CA ALA A 181 -17.60 -8.64 16.13
C ALA A 181 -17.89 -8.65 17.64
N THR A 182 -16.97 -8.11 18.45
CA THR A 182 -17.13 -8.01 19.91
C THR A 182 -18.02 -6.82 20.27
N GLU A 183 -17.81 -5.67 19.64
CA GLU A 183 -18.64 -4.48 19.80
C GLU A 183 -20.10 -4.74 19.44
N ALA A 184 -20.35 -5.42 18.30
CA ALA A 184 -21.70 -5.79 17.89
C ALA A 184 -22.43 -6.77 18.84
N LYS A 185 -21.70 -7.47 19.72
CA LYS A 185 -22.27 -8.33 20.77
C LYS A 185 -22.50 -7.61 22.10
N ALA A 186 -21.83 -6.48 22.32
CA ALA A 186 -22.00 -5.67 23.53
C ALA A 186 -23.19 -4.70 23.41
N GLU A 187 -23.62 -4.39 22.20
CA GLU A 187 -24.75 -3.49 21.89
C GLU A 187 -26.10 -4.19 21.72
N GLY A 188 -26.16 -5.52 21.85
CA GLY A 188 -27.38 -6.34 21.70
C GLY A 188 -27.70 -7.12 22.96
#